data_AF-R7Z1M9-F1
#
_entry.id   AF-R7Z1M9-F1
#
_cell.length_a   1.000
_cell.length_b   1.000
_cell.length_c   1.000
_cell.angle_alpha   90.00
_cell.angle_beta   90.00
_cell.angle_gamma   90.00
#
_symmetry.space_group_name_H-M   'P 1'
#
loop_
_entity.id
_entity.type
_entity.pdbx_description
1 polymer ?
#
loop_
_entity_poly.entity_id
_entity_poly.type
_entity_poly.pdbx_seq_one_letter_code
_entity_poly.pdbx_strand_id
1 'polypeptide(L)'
;MAGLSAADQAINESPEDISNQAQGHKANLSNPNTSEASKENSRQALEDLGGEDAFYGKKEEEKNPGNVAGGLKATINNPQVSDEARQAAQEKLDNM
;
A
#
# COMPACT_ATOMS: atom_id res chain seq x y z
N MET A 1 13.29 -14.68 -27.01
CA MET A 1 12.43 -14.66 -25.82
C MET A 1 13.19 -13.88 -24.77
N ALA A 2 12.95 -12.57 -24.66
CA ALA A 2 13.64 -11.76 -23.64
C ALA A 2 13.01 -12.11 -22.28
N GLY A 3 13.67 -13.01 -21.54
CA GLY A 3 13.30 -13.28 -20.16
C GLY A 3 13.58 -12.05 -19.32
N LEU A 4 12.60 -11.64 -18.51
CA LEU A 4 12.78 -10.56 -17.54
C LEU A 4 14.01 -10.84 -16.68
N SER A 5 14.79 -9.80 -16.39
CA SER A 5 16.03 -9.91 -15.64
C SER A 5 15.74 -10.30 -14.18
N ALA A 6 16.70 -10.92 -13.50
CA ALA A 6 16.57 -11.23 -12.07
C ALA A 6 16.33 -9.98 -11.20
N ALA A 7 16.68 -8.78 -11.69
CA ALA A 7 16.41 -7.52 -11.02
C ALA A 7 14.93 -7.09 -11.10
N ASP A 8 14.18 -7.51 -12.12
CA ASP A 8 12.74 -7.26 -12.24
C ASP A 8 11.91 -8.13 -11.26
N GLN A 9 12.49 -9.23 -10.76
CA GLN A 9 11.82 -10.15 -9.83
C GLN A 9 11.84 -9.64 -8.38
N ALA A 10 12.83 -8.81 -8.02
CA ALA A 10 13.00 -8.25 -6.68
C ALA A 10 12.12 -7.00 -6.41
N ILE A 11 11.35 -6.54 -7.39
CA ILE A 11 10.45 -5.38 -7.24
C ILE A 11 9.24 -5.74 -6.34
N ASN A 12 8.95 -7.02 -6.14
CA ASN A 12 7.76 -7.53 -5.45
C ASN A 12 8.03 -7.98 -4.00
N GLU A 13 9.15 -7.54 -3.41
CA GLU A 13 9.59 -7.92 -2.06
C GLU A 13 9.48 -6.77 -1.05
N SER A 14 8.81 -5.67 -1.40
CA SER A 14 8.57 -4.60 -0.43
C SER A 14 7.64 -5.10 0.70
N PRO A 15 7.77 -4.61 1.94
CA PRO A 15 6.84 -4.93 3.01
C PRO A 15 5.37 -4.65 2.64
N GLU A 16 5.13 -3.60 1.83
CA GLU A 16 3.80 -3.30 1.30
C GLU A 16 3.30 -4.39 0.34
N ASP A 17 4.16 -4.91 -0.54
CA ASP A 17 3.79 -5.95 -1.50
C ASP A 17 3.46 -7.25 -0.79
N ILE A 18 4.27 -7.64 0.19
CA ILE A 18 4.02 -8.79 1.06
C ILE A 18 2.68 -8.63 1.77
N SER A 19 2.41 -7.43 2.31
CA SER A 19 1.13 -7.13 2.97
C SER A 19 -0.06 -7.22 2.01
N ASN A 20 0.08 -6.69 0.79
CA ASN A 20 -0.96 -6.71 -0.23
C ASN A 20 -1.25 -8.14 -0.72
N GLN A 21 -0.22 -8.96 -0.92
CA GLN A 21 -0.35 -10.37 -1.29
C GLN A 21 -1.03 -11.16 -0.16
N ALA A 22 -0.61 -10.98 1.09
CA ALA A 22 -1.25 -11.61 2.24
C ALA A 22 -2.73 -11.22 2.38
N GLN A 23 -3.08 -9.94 2.15
CA GLN A 23 -4.48 -9.50 2.12
C GLN A 23 -5.29 -10.22 1.03
N GLY A 24 -4.73 -10.39 -0.16
CA GLY A 24 -5.38 -11.09 -1.28
C GLY A 24 -5.68 -12.56 -0.95
N HIS A 25 -4.69 -13.29 -0.43
CA HIS A 25 -4.88 -14.68 -0.01
C HIS A 25 -5.92 -14.81 1.12
N LYS A 26 -5.93 -13.88 2.07
CA LYS A 26 -6.94 -13.85 3.14
C LYS A 26 -8.35 -13.59 2.58
N ALA A 27 -8.48 -12.70 1.61
CA ALA A 27 -9.75 -12.47 0.93
C ALA A 27 -10.24 -13.76 0.24
N ASN A 28 -9.34 -14.49 -0.43
CA ASN A 28 -9.66 -15.78 -1.04
C ASN A 28 -10.16 -16.83 -0.02
N LEU A 29 -9.58 -16.87 1.17
CA LEU A 29 -10.02 -17.75 2.26
C LEU A 29 -11.43 -17.40 2.78
N SER A 30 -11.75 -16.11 2.86
CA SER A 30 -13.05 -15.63 3.34
C SER A 30 -14.16 -15.72 2.29
N ASN A 31 -13.81 -15.86 1.01
CA ASN A 31 -14.78 -15.89 -0.07
C ASN A 31 -15.52 -17.25 -0.08
N PRO A 32 -16.85 -17.30 0.15
CA PRO A 32 -17.60 -18.55 0.15
C PRO A 32 -17.65 -19.23 -1.22
N ASN A 33 -17.37 -18.49 -2.30
CA ASN A 33 -17.43 -18.98 -3.67
C ASN A 33 -16.09 -19.56 -4.17
N THR A 34 -15.05 -19.61 -3.34
CA THR A 34 -13.75 -20.19 -3.71
C THR A 34 -13.72 -21.68 -3.40
N SER A 35 -13.02 -22.44 -4.24
CA SER A 35 -12.86 -23.88 -4.04
C SER A 35 -11.95 -24.19 -2.85
N GLU A 36 -12.16 -25.35 -2.23
CA GLU A 36 -11.33 -25.79 -1.11
C GLU A 36 -9.85 -25.93 -1.49
N ALA A 37 -9.56 -26.40 -2.71
CA ALA A 37 -8.18 -26.44 -3.22
C ALA A 37 -7.56 -25.04 -3.32
N SER A 38 -8.31 -24.02 -3.78
CA SER A 38 -7.83 -22.64 -3.85
C SER A 38 -7.58 -22.06 -2.46
N LYS A 39 -8.46 -22.36 -1.50
CA LYS A 39 -8.27 -21.97 -0.11
C LYS A 39 -7.02 -22.59 0.48
N GLU A 40 -6.79 -23.88 0.26
CA GLU A 40 -5.59 -24.55 0.77
C GLU A 40 -4.30 -23.94 0.22
N ASN A 41 -4.23 -23.70 -1.09
CA ASN A 41 -3.11 -22.99 -1.70
C ASN A 41 -2.90 -21.60 -1.10
N SER A 42 -3.99 -20.90 -0.75
CA SER A 42 -3.91 -19.58 -0.12
C SER A 42 -3.46 -19.64 1.34
N ARG A 43 -3.75 -20.72 2.08
CA ARG A 43 -3.21 -20.92 3.44
C ARG A 43 -1.71 -21.11 3.39
N GLN A 44 -1.24 -21.97 2.48
CA GLN A 44 0.19 -22.25 2.35
C GLN A 44 0.96 -21.02 1.87
N ALA A 45 0.44 -20.29 0.87
CA ALA A 45 1.06 -19.03 0.44
C ALA A 45 1.09 -17.97 1.56
N LEU A 46 0.09 -17.92 2.43
CA LEU A 46 0.10 -17.04 3.59
C LEU A 46 1.19 -17.41 4.59
N GLU A 47 1.39 -18.70 4.88
CA GLU A 47 2.48 -19.16 5.74
C GLU A 47 3.85 -18.80 5.15
N ASP A 48 4.05 -19.01 3.85
CA ASP A 48 5.30 -18.68 3.15
C ASP A 48 5.60 -17.17 3.17
N LEU A 49 4.55 -16.33 3.16
CA LEU A 49 4.66 -14.86 3.25
C LEU A 49 4.93 -14.34 4.67
N GLY A 50 4.99 -15.21 5.69
CA GLY A 50 5.20 -14.82 7.09
C GLY A 50 3.92 -14.81 7.94
N GLY A 51 2.84 -15.45 7.47
CA GLY A 51 1.62 -15.67 8.23
C GLY A 51 0.90 -14.39 8.65
N GLU A 52 0.51 -14.32 9.93
CA GLU A 52 -0.11 -13.11 10.50
C GLU A 52 0.87 -11.94 10.61
N ASP A 53 2.18 -12.23 10.66
CA ASP A 53 3.22 -11.21 10.75
C ASP A 53 3.49 -10.50 9.40
N ALA A 54 3.08 -11.11 8.29
CA ALA A 54 3.12 -10.52 6.94
C ALA A 54 2.29 -9.21 6.83
N PHE A 55 1.41 -8.95 7.80
CA PHE A 55 0.53 -7.78 7.82
C PHE A 55 1.16 -6.53 8.45
N TYR A 56 2.37 -6.61 9.03
CA TYR A 56 2.99 -5.50 9.76
C TYR A 56 3.57 -4.36 8.89
N GLY A 57 3.44 -4.42 7.55
CA GLY A 57 3.88 -3.36 6.64
C GLY A 57 3.17 -2.00 6.80
N LYS A 58 2.07 -1.91 7.57
CA LYS A 58 1.42 -0.62 7.89
C LYS A 58 1.95 0.05 9.16
N LYS A 59 3.19 -0.22 9.56
CA LYS A 59 3.83 0.54 10.65
C LYS A 59 4.34 1.86 10.08
N GLU A 60 3.47 2.86 10.08
CA GLU A 60 3.82 4.27 9.82
C GLU A 60 4.86 4.47 8.71
N GLU A 61 4.60 3.93 7.52
CA GLU A 61 5.39 4.36 6.37
C GLU A 61 5.25 5.87 6.24
N GLU A 62 6.41 6.53 6.28
CA GLU A 62 6.53 7.95 6.04
C GLU A 62 5.87 8.25 4.70
N LYS A 63 4.75 9.00 4.74
CA LYS A 63 3.98 9.32 3.55
C LYS A 63 4.92 9.92 2.53
N ASN A 64 4.88 9.42 1.29
CA ASN A 64 5.71 9.95 0.22
C ASN A 64 5.62 11.50 0.22
N PRO A 65 6.73 12.22 0.45
CA PRO A 65 6.70 13.66 0.67
C PRO A 65 6.18 14.40 -0.56
N GLY A 66 6.39 13.87 -1.77
CA GLY A 66 5.80 14.40 -3.00
C GLY A 66 4.27 14.34 -3.02
N ASN A 67 3.69 13.24 -2.52
CA ASN A 67 2.23 13.09 -2.42
C ASN A 67 1.65 14.03 -1.35
N VAL A 68 2.34 14.18 -0.22
CA VAL A 68 1.93 15.12 0.84
C VAL A 68 1.97 16.56 0.31
N ALA A 69 3.09 16.97 -0.31
CA ALA A 69 3.23 18.29 -0.91
C ALA A 69 2.19 18.55 -2.01
N GLY A 70 1.91 17.54 -2.85
CA GLY A 70 0.87 17.60 -3.86
C GLY A 70 -0.53 17.82 -3.28
N GLY A 71 -0.87 17.10 -2.19
CA GLY A 71 -2.11 17.27 -1.46
C GLY A 71 -2.26 18.67 -0.85
N LEU A 72 -1.20 19.18 -0.21
CA LEU A 72 -1.19 20.54 0.34
C LEU A 72 -1.38 21.60 -0.75
N LYS A 73 -0.70 21.46 -1.89
CA LYS A 73 -0.91 22.33 -3.07
C LYS A 73 -2.34 22.26 -3.59
N ALA A 74 -2.96 21.08 -3.60
CA ALA A 74 -4.35 20.93 -4.01
C ALA A 74 -5.28 21.68 -3.05
N THR A 75 -5.03 21.61 -1.73
CA THR A 75 -5.78 22.41 -0.74
C THR A 75 -5.62 23.90 -1.00
N ILE A 76 -4.41 24.40 -1.25
CA ILE A 76 -4.12 25.82 -1.48
C ILE A 76 -4.89 26.36 -2.71
N ASN A 77 -5.04 25.56 -3.76
CA ASN A 77 -5.70 25.98 -5.01
C ASN A 77 -7.21 25.69 -5.06
N ASN A 78 -7.77 25.01 -4.05
CA ASN A 78 -9.17 24.63 -4.06
C ASN A 78 -10.08 25.82 -3.65
N PRO A 79 -11.00 26.30 -4.51
CA PRO A 79 -11.89 27.40 -4.18
C PRO A 79 -12.98 27.03 -3.16
N GLN A 80 -13.18 25.73 -2.88
CA GLN A 80 -14.19 25.24 -1.94
C GLN A 80 -13.68 25.10 -0.49
N VAL A 81 -12.38 25.35 -0.24
CA VAL A 81 -11.81 25.31 1.11
C VAL A 81 -11.73 26.70 1.72
N SER A 82 -11.75 26.77 3.05
CA SER A 82 -11.65 28.04 3.78
C SER A 82 -10.27 28.68 3.62
N ASP A 83 -10.18 29.98 3.89
CA ASP A 83 -8.91 30.71 3.84
C ASP A 83 -7.92 30.18 4.90
N GLU A 84 -8.41 29.81 6.09
CA GLU A 84 -7.59 29.24 7.15
C GLU A 84 -7.01 27.87 6.74
N ALA A 85 -7.79 27.05 6.04
CA ALA A 85 -7.33 25.76 5.54
C ALA A 85 -6.24 25.92 4.48
N ARG A 86 -6.33 26.96 3.63
CA ARG A 86 -5.30 27.28 2.64
C ARG A 86 -4.02 27.79 3.30
N GLN A 87 -4.14 28.67 4.30
CA GLN A 87 -3.00 29.18 5.05
C GLN A 87 -2.27 28.06 5.80
N ALA A 88 -3.01 27.19 6.51
CA ALA A 88 -2.41 26.06 7.21
C ALA A 88 -1.75 25.05 6.25
N ALA A 89 -2.31 24.86 5.05
CA ALA A 89 -1.70 24.02 4.03
C ALA A 89 -0.41 24.64 3.47
N GLN A 90 -0.38 25.96 3.29
CA GLN A 90 0.82 26.70 2.87
C GLN A 90 1.92 26.62 3.93
N GLU A 91 1.61 26.90 5.20
CA GLU A 91 2.59 26.83 6.29
C GLU A 91 3.17 25.41 6.44
N LYS A 92 2.33 24.38 6.31
CA LYS A 92 2.82 22.99 6.31
C LYS A 92 3.72 22.71 5.12
N LEU A 93 3.39 23.20 3.93
CA LEU A 93 4.18 23.00 2.72
C LEU A 93 5.54 23.70 2.79
N ASP A 94 5.59 24.87 3.44
CA ASP A 94 6.84 25.63 3.65
C ASP A 94 7.75 24.98 4.72
N ASN A 95 7.17 24.20 5.63
CA ASN A 95 7.87 23.49 6.71
C ASN A 95 8.20 22.01 6.38
N MET A 96 7.91 21.55 5.16
CA MET A 96 8.30 20.22 4.66
C MET A 96 9.73 20.23 4.10
#